data_AF-G4T7J6-F1
#
_entry.id   AF-G4T7J6-F1
#
_cell.length_a   1.000
_cell.length_b   1.000
_cell.length_c   1.000
_cell.angle_alpha   90.00
_cell.angle_beta   90.00
_cell.angle_gamma   90.00
#
_symmetry.space_group_name_H-M   'P 1'
#
loop_
_entity.id
_entity.type
_entity.pdbx_description
1 polymer ?
#
loop_
_entity_poly.entity_id
_entity_poly.type
_entity_poly.pdbx_seq_one_letter_code
_entity_poly.pdbx_strand_id
1 'polypeptide(L)'
;MSKASIEFTNACNHARALFAKYCSEPAPKDVIAKLRWEMSGVHTFLLDGVQNAYNLADTIPPNEHQNFAFYCYCITQNIDRHHHVEEEHIFPQLEPEFKTDVIDEHAAFHQTLADLDDYLRQVLGIQEQNPDMDTISPKFKKGIPYDAEKLKRYLEQLSGPLITHLEHEIEWLDPERLRACGVTPEKVKPIFAQVEQHIKESIKPQSLLVFAAYHIPPYCQFPEMPWVLLKVLVPWVFWWKHRASWKYIPDYSKAPFGALQKV
;
A
#
# COMPACT_ATOMS: atom_id res chain seq x y z
N MET A 1 23.67 9.25 9.18
CA MET A 1 22.38 9.59 8.57
C MET A 1 22.63 9.83 7.09
N SER A 2 22.33 8.85 6.27
CA SER A 2 22.28 8.99 4.82
C SER A 2 21.08 9.89 4.51
N LYS A 3 21.30 11.09 3.95
CA LYS A 3 20.19 11.94 3.52
C LYS A 3 19.32 11.12 2.56
N ALA A 4 18.01 11.19 2.75
CA ALA A 4 17.07 10.65 1.78
C ALA A 4 17.43 11.14 0.37
N SER A 5 17.34 10.26 -0.63
CA SER A 5 17.47 10.69 -2.02
C SER A 5 16.43 11.79 -2.26
N ILE A 6 16.93 12.95 -2.71
CA ILE A 6 16.08 14.11 -3.03
C ILE A 6 15.09 13.70 -4.13
N GLU A 7 15.53 12.90 -5.08
CA GLU A 7 14.71 12.39 -6.18
C GLU A 7 13.58 11.49 -5.68
N PHE A 8 13.89 10.50 -4.83
CA PHE A 8 12.89 9.63 -4.21
C PHE A 8 11.83 10.43 -3.43
N THR A 9 12.29 11.36 -2.58
CA THR A 9 11.40 12.18 -1.74
C THR A 9 10.49 13.07 -2.60
N ASN A 10 11.03 13.66 -3.66
CA ASN A 10 10.27 14.52 -4.56
C ASN A 10 9.24 13.71 -5.36
N ALA A 11 9.60 12.53 -5.86
CA ALA A 11 8.69 11.64 -6.57
C ALA A 11 7.49 11.24 -5.68
N CYS A 12 7.76 10.80 -4.44
CA CYS A 12 6.67 10.47 -3.51
C CYS A 12 5.79 11.69 -3.18
N ASN A 13 6.38 12.87 -3.00
CA ASN A 13 5.59 14.07 -2.68
C ASN A 13 4.72 14.53 -3.85
N HIS A 14 5.19 14.36 -5.09
CA HIS A 14 4.43 14.63 -6.30
C HIS A 14 3.23 13.67 -6.41
N ALA A 15 3.50 12.36 -6.39
CA ALA A 15 2.47 11.31 -6.48
C ALA A 15 1.41 11.45 -5.39
N ARG A 16 1.82 11.70 -4.14
CA ARG A 16 0.89 11.92 -3.02
C ARG A 16 -0.07 13.08 -3.29
N ALA A 17 0.42 14.18 -3.85
CA ALA A 17 -0.41 15.33 -4.15
C ALA A 17 -1.42 15.02 -5.28
N LEU A 18 -1.04 14.19 -6.25
CA LEU A 18 -1.95 13.69 -7.28
C LEU A 18 -3.06 12.83 -6.67
N PHE A 19 -2.71 11.87 -5.82
CA PHE A 19 -3.69 10.96 -5.20
C PHE A 19 -4.66 11.73 -4.27
N ALA A 20 -4.13 12.67 -3.49
CA ALA A 20 -4.92 13.50 -2.60
C ALA A 20 -6.02 14.28 -3.33
N LYS A 21 -5.82 14.66 -4.60
CA LYS A 21 -6.85 15.33 -5.41
C LYS A 21 -8.15 14.52 -5.52
N TYR A 22 -8.05 13.19 -5.47
CA TYR A 22 -9.17 12.30 -5.73
C TYR A 22 -9.68 11.59 -4.50
N CYS A 23 -8.86 11.33 -3.48
CA CYS A 23 -9.29 10.63 -2.26
C CYS A 23 -9.58 11.53 -1.06
N SER A 24 -9.42 12.86 -1.18
CA SER A 24 -9.69 13.80 -0.06
C SER A 24 -11.16 14.16 0.14
N GLU A 25 -11.99 13.90 -0.87
CA GLU A 25 -13.43 14.13 -0.81
C GLU A 25 -14.15 12.83 -0.42
N PRO A 26 -15.37 12.89 0.15
CA PRO A 26 -16.19 11.71 0.41
C PRO A 26 -16.39 10.85 -0.85
N ALA A 27 -16.58 9.55 -0.66
CA ALA A 27 -16.71 8.60 -1.77
C ALA A 27 -17.78 9.05 -2.79
N PRO A 28 -17.46 9.02 -4.10
CA PRO A 28 -18.41 9.37 -5.15
C PRO A 28 -19.61 8.41 -5.18
N LYS A 29 -20.81 8.97 -5.43
CA LYS A 29 -22.01 8.15 -5.71
C LYS A 29 -21.96 7.47 -7.08
N ASP A 30 -21.25 8.08 -8.02
CA ASP A 30 -21.00 7.51 -9.33
C ASP A 30 -19.94 6.40 -9.21
N VAL A 31 -20.36 5.16 -9.47
CA VAL A 31 -19.51 3.97 -9.32
C VAL A 31 -18.30 4.00 -10.25
N ILE A 32 -18.39 4.65 -11.43
CA ILE A 32 -17.22 4.77 -12.31
C ILE A 32 -16.20 5.73 -11.67
N ALA A 33 -16.64 6.88 -11.15
CA ALA A 33 -15.78 7.77 -10.37
C ALA A 33 -15.22 7.13 -9.10
N LYS A 34 -15.95 6.20 -8.48
CA LYS A 34 -15.50 5.50 -7.29
C LYS A 34 -14.26 4.63 -7.54
N LEU A 35 -14.04 4.11 -8.76
CA LEU A 35 -12.82 3.33 -9.08
C LEU A 35 -11.55 4.14 -8.83
N ARG A 36 -11.46 5.33 -9.43
CA ARG A 36 -10.30 6.22 -9.23
C ARG A 36 -10.18 6.70 -7.78
N TRP A 37 -11.30 6.91 -7.10
CA TRP A 37 -11.32 7.31 -5.69
C TRP A 37 -10.73 6.23 -4.78
N GLU A 38 -11.17 4.97 -4.93
CA GLU A 38 -10.62 3.84 -4.16
C GLU A 38 -9.15 3.64 -4.48
N MET A 39 -8.80 3.66 -5.77
CA MET A 39 -7.43 3.48 -6.20
C MET A 39 -6.49 4.55 -5.62
N SER A 40 -6.89 5.82 -5.67
CA SER A 40 -6.12 6.92 -5.08
C SER A 40 -5.96 6.75 -3.56
N GLY A 41 -6.99 6.25 -2.89
CA GLY A 41 -6.95 5.96 -1.45
C GLY A 41 -5.97 4.84 -1.10
N VAL A 42 -5.98 3.75 -1.88
CA VAL A 42 -5.03 2.64 -1.71
C VAL A 42 -3.60 3.09 -1.99
N HIS A 43 -3.38 3.75 -3.13
CA HIS A 43 -2.07 4.25 -3.54
C HIS A 43 -1.46 5.20 -2.52
N THR A 44 -2.30 6.02 -1.86
CA THR A 44 -1.86 6.91 -0.79
C THR A 44 -1.22 6.14 0.37
N PHE A 45 -1.88 5.11 0.90
CA PHE A 45 -1.34 4.40 2.07
C PHE A 45 -0.15 3.50 1.71
N LEU A 46 -0.10 2.95 0.48
CA LEU A 46 1.05 2.21 -0.03
C LEU A 46 2.28 3.12 -0.14
N LEU A 47 2.10 4.29 -0.77
CA LEU A 47 3.17 5.27 -0.96
C LEU A 47 3.69 5.82 0.38
N ASP A 48 2.79 6.15 1.31
CA ASP A 48 3.16 6.62 2.65
C ASP A 48 3.94 5.55 3.42
N GLY A 49 3.57 4.28 3.28
CA GLY A 49 4.33 3.15 3.82
C GLY A 49 5.76 3.11 3.28
N VAL A 50 5.91 3.09 1.95
CA VAL A 50 7.21 3.04 1.26
C VAL A 50 8.10 4.21 1.66
N GLN A 51 7.59 5.44 1.63
CA GLN A 51 8.37 6.63 1.98
C GLN A 51 8.75 6.63 3.47
N ASN A 52 7.85 6.21 4.35
CA ASN A 52 8.13 6.13 5.78
C ASN A 52 9.20 5.08 6.12
N ALA A 53 9.12 3.89 5.52
CA ALA A 53 10.18 2.88 5.67
C ALA A 53 11.53 3.40 5.21
N TYR A 54 11.57 4.09 4.07
CA TYR A 54 12.80 4.70 3.56
C TYR A 54 13.39 5.74 4.52
N ASN A 55 12.55 6.60 5.09
CA ASN A 55 12.96 7.65 6.04
C ASN A 55 13.49 7.08 7.37
N LEU A 56 12.96 5.93 7.80
CA LEU A 56 13.32 5.32 9.08
C LEU A 56 14.50 4.34 8.97
N ALA A 57 14.80 3.81 7.78
CA ALA A 57 15.64 2.63 7.56
C ALA A 57 16.99 2.64 8.30
N ASP A 58 17.70 3.77 8.34
CA ASP A 58 19.03 3.91 8.96
C ASP A 58 19.01 4.47 10.39
N THR A 59 17.82 4.68 10.96
CA THR A 59 17.61 5.26 12.30
C THR A 59 17.22 4.21 13.36
N ILE A 60 16.89 2.99 12.94
CA ILE A 60 16.36 1.95 13.83
C ILE A 60 17.49 1.31 14.66
N PRO A 61 17.38 1.26 16.00
CA PRO A 61 18.39 0.63 16.83
C PRO A 61 18.38 -0.92 16.66
N PRO A 62 19.52 -1.61 16.87
CA PRO A 62 19.64 -3.05 16.58
C PRO A 62 18.61 -3.96 17.27
N ASN A 63 18.20 -3.63 18.49
CA ASN A 63 17.20 -4.40 19.24
C ASN A 63 15.77 -4.27 18.67
N GLU A 64 15.58 -3.42 17.67
CA GLU A 64 14.30 -3.08 17.07
C GLU A 64 14.19 -3.47 15.59
N HIS A 65 15.29 -3.99 15.01
CA HIS A 65 15.36 -4.37 13.60
C HIS A 65 14.30 -5.38 13.19
N GLN A 66 13.95 -6.35 14.04
CA GLN A 66 12.91 -7.34 13.69
C GLN A 66 11.51 -6.73 13.66
N ASN A 67 11.18 -5.86 14.62
CA ASN A 67 9.88 -5.20 14.63
C ASN A 67 9.73 -4.29 13.40
N PHE A 68 10.81 -3.58 13.04
CA PHE A 68 10.84 -2.73 11.85
C PHE A 68 10.81 -3.53 10.54
N ALA A 69 11.52 -4.65 10.48
CA ALA A 69 11.47 -5.55 9.33
C ALA A 69 10.05 -6.10 9.11
N PHE A 70 9.32 -6.43 10.18
CA PHE A 70 7.92 -6.86 10.07
C PHE A 70 7.00 -5.73 9.58
N TYR A 71 7.25 -4.50 10.04
CA TYR A 71 6.56 -3.32 9.52
C TYR A 71 6.81 -3.17 8.00
N CYS A 72 8.05 -3.29 7.54
CA CYS A 72 8.39 -3.24 6.12
C CYS A 72 7.80 -4.41 5.33
N TYR A 73 7.70 -5.57 5.95
CA TYR A 73 7.09 -6.75 5.36
C TYR A 73 5.59 -6.54 5.14
N CYS A 74 4.90 -5.86 6.06
CA CYS A 74 3.51 -5.46 5.85
C CYS A 74 3.34 -4.51 4.65
N ILE A 75 4.28 -3.59 4.40
CA ILE A 75 4.25 -2.75 3.19
C ILE A 75 4.31 -3.64 1.95
N THR A 76 5.32 -4.51 1.90
CA THR A 76 5.57 -5.43 0.78
C THR A 76 4.34 -6.29 0.48
N GLN A 77 3.73 -6.89 1.51
CA GLN A 77 2.51 -7.70 1.33
C GLN A 77 1.29 -6.88 0.90
N ASN A 78 1.17 -5.62 1.31
CA ASN A 78 0.06 -4.78 0.84
C ASN A 78 0.24 -4.41 -0.64
N ILE A 79 1.48 -4.13 -1.09
CA ILE A 79 1.79 -3.87 -2.50
C ILE A 79 1.50 -5.11 -3.34
N ASP A 80 2.05 -6.27 -2.98
CA ASP A 80 1.87 -7.52 -3.72
C ASP A 80 0.39 -7.87 -3.89
N ARG A 81 -0.34 -7.85 -2.77
CA ARG A 81 -1.76 -8.22 -2.77
C ARG A 81 -2.65 -7.22 -3.49
N HIS A 82 -2.34 -5.93 -3.40
CA HIS A 82 -3.08 -4.88 -4.12
C HIS A 82 -3.06 -5.15 -5.63
N HIS A 83 -1.86 -5.31 -6.19
CA HIS A 83 -1.71 -5.57 -7.62
C HIS A 83 -2.24 -6.96 -8.02
N HIS A 84 -2.18 -7.96 -7.14
CA HIS A 84 -2.83 -9.25 -7.40
C HIS A 84 -4.37 -9.12 -7.52
N VAL A 85 -5.01 -8.31 -6.68
CA VAL A 85 -6.45 -8.02 -6.80
C VAL A 85 -6.77 -7.31 -8.10
N GLU A 86 -5.91 -6.40 -8.55
CA GLU A 86 -6.08 -5.73 -9.84
C GLU A 86 -6.04 -6.70 -11.02
N GLU A 87 -5.01 -7.55 -11.04
CA GLU A 87 -4.77 -8.55 -12.09
C GLU A 87 -5.86 -9.63 -12.14
N GLU A 88 -6.41 -10.04 -10.99
CA GLU A 88 -7.38 -11.13 -10.93
C GLU A 88 -8.84 -10.68 -10.92
N HIS A 89 -9.11 -9.48 -10.40
CA HIS A 89 -10.47 -9.07 -10.06
C HIS A 89 -10.89 -7.72 -10.62
N ILE A 90 -9.99 -6.82 -11.03
CA ILE A 90 -10.38 -5.49 -11.53
C ILE A 90 -10.24 -5.42 -13.04
N PHE A 91 -9.01 -5.42 -13.56
CA PHE A 91 -8.74 -5.14 -14.97
C PHE A 91 -9.32 -6.17 -15.94
N PRO A 92 -9.25 -7.49 -15.68
CA PRO A 92 -9.86 -8.47 -16.58
C PRO A 92 -11.36 -8.26 -16.77
N GLN A 93 -12.04 -7.74 -15.74
CA GLN A 93 -13.47 -7.47 -15.80
C GLN A 93 -13.80 -6.19 -16.54
N LEU A 94 -12.84 -5.30 -16.80
CA LEU A 94 -13.02 -4.10 -17.61
C LEU A 94 -12.84 -4.37 -19.11
N GLU A 95 -12.20 -5.49 -19.47
CA GLU A 95 -12.06 -5.93 -20.86
C GLU A 95 -13.37 -6.43 -21.47
N PRO A 96 -13.53 -6.34 -22.81
CA PRO A 96 -12.61 -5.77 -23.79
C PRO A 96 -12.67 -4.24 -23.97
N GLU A 97 -13.62 -3.56 -23.33
CA GLU A 97 -13.93 -2.13 -23.49
C GLU A 97 -12.75 -1.26 -23.10
N PHE A 98 -12.06 -1.62 -22.04
CA PHE A 98 -10.93 -0.87 -21.51
C PHE A 98 -9.73 -1.79 -21.34
N LYS A 99 -8.61 -1.40 -21.96
CA LYS A 99 -7.32 -2.07 -21.91
C LYS A 99 -6.25 -1.08 -21.50
N THR A 100 -5.30 -1.54 -20.71
CA THR A 100 -4.18 -0.78 -20.19
C THR A 100 -2.91 -1.61 -20.25
N ASP A 101 -1.77 -0.96 -20.03
CA ASP A 101 -0.47 -1.63 -19.94
C ASP A 101 -0.18 -2.10 -18.49
N VAL A 102 -1.22 -2.24 -17.66
CA VAL A 102 -1.10 -2.51 -16.21
C VAL A 102 -0.27 -3.76 -15.91
N ILE A 103 -0.47 -4.83 -16.68
CA ILE A 103 0.28 -6.10 -16.51
C ILE A 103 1.77 -5.90 -16.82
N ASP A 104 2.09 -5.15 -17.87
CA ASP A 104 3.47 -4.87 -18.26
C ASP A 104 4.14 -3.95 -17.22
N GLU A 105 3.40 -3.00 -16.66
CA GLU A 105 3.87 -2.12 -15.58
C GLU A 105 4.08 -2.86 -14.26
N HIS A 106 3.19 -3.79 -13.89
CA HIS A 106 3.39 -4.66 -12.74
C HIS A 106 4.66 -5.50 -12.88
N ALA A 107 4.86 -6.10 -14.06
CA ALA A 107 6.06 -6.88 -14.36
C ALA A 107 7.35 -6.06 -14.20
N ALA A 108 7.31 -4.74 -14.43
CA ALA A 108 8.46 -3.86 -14.31
C ALA A 108 9.00 -3.72 -12.88
N PHE A 109 8.18 -3.95 -11.84
CA PHE A 109 8.62 -3.92 -10.44
C PHE A 109 8.50 -5.25 -9.70
N HIS A 110 7.82 -6.24 -10.27
CA HIS A 110 7.53 -7.51 -9.60
C HIS A 110 8.79 -8.21 -9.06
N GLN A 111 9.87 -8.27 -9.84
CA GLN A 111 11.10 -8.92 -9.38
C GLN A 111 11.73 -8.20 -8.18
N THR A 112 11.76 -6.86 -8.20
CA THR A 112 12.30 -6.08 -7.07
C THR A 112 11.45 -6.26 -5.82
N LEU A 113 10.12 -6.36 -5.98
CA LEU A 113 9.21 -6.63 -4.87
C LEU A 113 9.43 -8.03 -4.28
N ALA A 114 9.60 -9.04 -5.13
CA ALA A 114 9.91 -10.41 -4.71
C ALA A 114 11.26 -10.50 -3.98
N ASP A 115 12.29 -9.80 -4.48
CA ASP A 115 13.60 -9.77 -3.82
C ASP A 115 13.54 -9.08 -2.44
N LEU A 116 12.71 -8.04 -2.31
CA LEU A 116 12.46 -7.35 -1.05
C LEU A 116 11.69 -8.25 -0.06
N ASP A 117 10.64 -8.94 -0.52
CA ASP A 117 9.90 -9.96 0.24
C ASP A 117 10.84 -11.01 0.82
N ASP A 118 11.65 -11.62 -0.04
CA ASP A 118 12.60 -12.67 0.33
C ASP A 118 13.63 -12.16 1.34
N TYR A 119 14.13 -10.94 1.16
CA TYR A 119 15.05 -10.33 2.13
C TYR A 119 14.39 -10.13 3.50
N LEU A 120 13.17 -9.58 3.54
CA LEU A 120 12.46 -9.33 4.79
C LEU A 120 12.09 -10.64 5.50
N ARG A 121 11.66 -11.67 4.77
CA ARG A 121 11.41 -13.01 5.32
C ARG A 121 12.66 -13.63 5.90
N GLN A 122 13.82 -13.47 5.24
CA GLN A 122 15.10 -13.92 5.78
C GLN A 122 15.48 -13.19 7.06
N VAL A 123 15.23 -11.88 7.19
CA VAL A 123 15.49 -11.11 8.43
C VAL A 123 14.56 -11.59 9.56
N LEU A 124 13.30 -11.89 9.22
CA LEU A 124 12.28 -12.36 10.16
C LEU A 124 12.38 -13.85 10.51
N GLY A 125 13.26 -14.60 9.83
CA GLY A 125 13.43 -16.04 10.02
C GLY A 125 12.19 -16.86 9.60
N ILE A 126 11.44 -16.34 8.62
CA ILE A 126 10.26 -17.00 8.04
C ILE A 126 10.73 -18.02 7.01
N GLN A 127 10.36 -19.29 7.20
CA GLN A 127 10.74 -20.39 6.31
C GLN A 127 9.60 -20.88 5.42
N GLU A 128 8.35 -20.61 5.82
CA GLU A 128 7.16 -21.00 5.07
C GLU A 128 7.06 -20.18 3.79
N GLN A 129 6.68 -20.84 2.69
CA GLN A 129 6.25 -20.19 1.46
C GLN A 129 4.81 -19.69 1.69
N ASN A 130 4.56 -18.39 1.48
CA ASN A 130 3.27 -17.73 1.72
C ASN A 130 2.74 -17.88 3.16
N PRO A 131 3.49 -17.39 4.18
CA PRO A 131 3.06 -17.48 5.56
C PRO A 131 1.75 -16.71 5.78
N ASP A 132 0.88 -17.23 6.65
CA ASP A 132 -0.21 -16.39 7.16
C ASP A 132 0.40 -15.31 8.05
N MET A 133 0.35 -14.06 7.61
CA MET A 133 0.86 -12.89 8.32
C MET A 133 0.41 -12.82 9.77
N ASP A 134 -0.86 -13.16 10.02
CA ASP A 134 -1.42 -13.14 11.36
C ASP A 134 -0.99 -14.36 12.17
N THR A 135 -0.28 -15.33 11.62
CA THR A 135 0.31 -16.44 12.40
C THR A 135 1.78 -16.20 12.72
N ILE A 136 2.41 -15.18 12.12
CA ILE A 136 3.80 -14.85 12.38
C ILE A 136 3.95 -14.46 13.85
N SER A 137 4.85 -15.16 14.52
CA SER A 137 5.13 -14.92 15.93
C SER A 137 5.62 -13.48 16.16
N PRO A 138 5.04 -12.73 17.11
CA PRO A 138 5.61 -11.45 17.56
C PRO A 138 7.02 -11.61 18.14
N LYS A 139 7.37 -12.83 18.58
CA LYS A 139 8.74 -13.24 18.92
C LYS A 139 9.35 -13.88 17.69
N PHE A 140 9.90 -13.07 16.80
CA PHE A 140 10.52 -13.54 15.56
C PHE A 140 11.69 -14.49 15.86
N LYS A 141 11.84 -15.54 15.04
CA LYS A 141 13.08 -16.32 15.05
C LYS A 141 14.19 -15.41 14.54
N LYS A 142 15.40 -15.53 15.10
CA LYS A 142 16.54 -14.73 14.64
C LYS A 142 16.93 -15.22 13.24
N GLY A 143 16.58 -14.44 12.22
CA GLY A 143 16.98 -14.63 10.84
C GLY A 143 18.37 -14.06 10.56
N ILE A 144 18.59 -13.58 9.33
CA ILE A 144 19.80 -12.82 8.98
C ILE A 144 19.79 -11.43 9.62
N PRO A 145 20.95 -10.77 9.78
CA PRO A 145 21.00 -9.38 10.23
C PRO A 145 20.27 -8.43 9.28
N TYR A 146 19.56 -7.45 9.85
CA TYR A 146 18.99 -6.34 9.08
C TYR A 146 20.10 -5.40 8.59
N ASP A 147 20.01 -5.05 7.32
CA ASP A 147 20.85 -4.12 6.59
C ASP A 147 20.00 -2.96 6.06
N ALA A 148 20.22 -1.77 6.62
CA ALA A 148 19.51 -0.55 6.25
C ALA A 148 19.82 -0.09 4.81
N GLU A 149 21.07 -0.24 4.37
CA GLU A 149 21.48 0.16 3.01
C GLU A 149 20.88 -0.79 1.98
N LYS A 150 20.78 -2.09 2.31
CA LYS A 150 20.07 -3.06 1.46
C LYS A 150 18.58 -2.73 1.37
N LEU A 151 17.90 -2.42 2.47
CA LEU A 151 16.49 -2.00 2.43
C LEU A 151 16.30 -0.75 1.56
N LYS A 152 17.10 0.31 1.78
CA LYS A 152 16.98 1.55 1.00
C LYS A 152 17.19 1.33 -0.50
N ARG A 153 18.15 0.48 -0.89
CA ARG A 153 18.37 0.12 -2.30
C ARG A 153 17.16 -0.56 -2.93
N TYR A 154 16.52 -1.50 -2.23
CA TYR A 154 15.29 -2.11 -2.74
C TYR A 154 14.16 -1.08 -2.89
N LEU A 155 13.96 -0.22 -1.89
CA LEU A 155 12.92 0.82 -1.95
C LEU A 155 13.17 1.82 -3.08
N GLU A 156 14.43 2.19 -3.33
CA GLU A 156 14.81 3.06 -4.46
C GLU A 156 14.57 2.37 -5.81
N GLN A 157 15.01 1.11 -5.96
CA GLN A 157 14.79 0.32 -7.18
C GLN A 157 13.30 0.08 -7.47
N LEU A 158 12.50 -0.12 -6.42
CA LEU A 158 11.06 -0.29 -6.52
C LEU A 158 10.36 1.03 -6.90
N SER A 159 10.82 2.15 -6.32
CA SER A 159 10.08 3.41 -6.36
C SER A 159 9.83 3.98 -7.75
N GLY A 160 10.80 3.90 -8.67
CA GLY A 160 10.64 4.48 -10.01
C GLY A 160 9.48 3.84 -10.77
N PRO A 161 9.57 2.53 -11.10
CA PRO A 161 8.50 1.84 -11.81
C PRO A 161 7.18 1.81 -11.03
N LEU A 162 7.22 1.60 -9.71
CA LEU A 162 6.00 1.60 -8.89
C LEU A 162 5.29 2.95 -8.94
N ILE A 163 5.98 4.07 -8.69
CA ILE A 163 5.32 5.40 -8.68
C ILE A 163 4.76 5.74 -10.05
N THR A 164 5.50 5.48 -11.13
CA THR A 164 4.99 5.68 -12.50
C THR A 164 3.71 4.89 -12.74
N HIS A 165 3.69 3.62 -12.36
CA HIS A 165 2.51 2.77 -12.46
C HIS A 165 1.32 3.34 -11.66
N LEU A 166 1.55 3.67 -10.39
CA LEU A 166 0.51 4.22 -9.51
C LEU A 166 -0.06 5.54 -10.05
N GLU A 167 0.74 6.37 -10.74
CA GLU A 167 0.28 7.61 -11.37
C GLU A 167 -0.53 7.35 -12.64
N HIS A 168 -0.02 6.52 -13.54
CA HIS A 168 -0.69 6.16 -14.79
C HIS A 168 -2.06 5.54 -14.54
N GLU A 169 -2.18 4.67 -13.56
CA GLU A 169 -3.46 4.04 -13.23
C GLU A 169 -4.54 5.06 -12.83
N ILE A 170 -4.17 6.08 -12.04
CA ILE A 170 -5.09 7.15 -11.66
C ILE A 170 -5.57 7.94 -12.89
N GLU A 171 -4.72 8.12 -13.90
CA GLU A 171 -5.08 8.76 -15.16
C GLU A 171 -5.94 7.85 -16.05
N TRP A 172 -5.65 6.55 -16.09
CA TRP A 172 -6.38 5.58 -16.88
C TRP A 172 -7.80 5.37 -16.34
N LEU A 173 -7.95 5.35 -15.01
CA LEU A 173 -9.23 5.25 -14.33
C LEU A 173 -10.01 6.58 -14.31
N ASP A 174 -9.63 7.55 -15.13
CA ASP A 174 -10.43 8.75 -15.31
C ASP A 174 -11.87 8.39 -15.75
N PRO A 175 -12.91 8.89 -15.06
CA PRO A 175 -14.28 8.47 -15.34
C PRO A 175 -14.82 8.89 -16.71
N GLU A 176 -14.30 9.97 -17.31
CA GLU A 176 -14.67 10.37 -18.67
C GLU A 176 -14.02 9.44 -19.69
N ARG A 177 -12.75 9.07 -19.47
CA ARG A 177 -12.04 8.10 -20.28
C ARG A 177 -12.68 6.71 -20.25
N LEU A 178 -13.01 6.20 -19.06
CA LEU A 178 -13.68 4.90 -18.90
C LEU A 178 -15.01 4.87 -19.66
N ARG A 179 -15.82 5.93 -19.56
CA ARG A 179 -17.08 6.03 -20.31
C ARG A 179 -16.85 6.11 -21.81
N ALA A 180 -15.84 6.83 -22.27
CA ALA A 180 -15.49 6.93 -23.69
C ALA A 180 -15.06 5.56 -24.27
N CYS A 181 -14.47 4.70 -23.44
CA CYS A 181 -14.16 3.31 -23.76
C CYS A 181 -15.40 2.38 -23.76
N GLY A 182 -16.56 2.85 -23.31
CA GLY A 182 -17.79 2.06 -23.23
C GLY A 182 -18.01 1.36 -21.89
N VAL A 183 -17.19 1.63 -20.87
CA VAL A 183 -17.40 1.10 -19.51
C VAL A 183 -18.67 1.71 -18.91
N THR A 184 -19.57 0.85 -18.44
CA THR A 184 -20.86 1.25 -17.86
C THR A 184 -20.90 1.03 -16.35
N PRO A 185 -21.78 1.74 -15.61
CA PRO A 185 -22.00 1.48 -14.19
C PRO A 185 -22.40 0.02 -13.89
N GLU A 186 -23.16 -0.60 -14.79
CA GLU A 186 -23.63 -1.99 -14.69
C GLU A 186 -22.45 -2.97 -14.74
N LYS A 187 -21.41 -2.62 -15.49
CA LYS A 187 -20.17 -3.39 -15.57
C LYS A 187 -19.30 -3.23 -14.32
N VAL A 188 -19.25 -2.03 -13.75
CA VAL A 188 -18.38 -1.73 -12.59
C VAL A 188 -18.95 -2.22 -11.25
N LYS A 189 -20.26 -2.18 -11.05
CA LYS A 189 -20.91 -2.65 -9.80
C LYS A 189 -20.49 -4.06 -9.35
N PRO A 190 -20.50 -5.10 -10.21
CA PRO A 190 -20.09 -6.45 -9.80
C PRO A 190 -18.60 -6.52 -9.44
N ILE A 191 -17.74 -5.70 -10.05
CA ILE A 191 -16.31 -5.62 -9.72
C ILE A 191 -16.15 -5.22 -8.25
N PHE A 192 -16.81 -4.16 -7.79
CA PHE A 192 -16.77 -3.75 -6.38
C PHE A 192 -17.26 -4.86 -5.45
N ALA A 193 -18.36 -5.52 -5.78
CA ALA A 193 -18.88 -6.61 -4.94
C ALA A 193 -17.88 -7.78 -4.83
N GLN A 194 -17.21 -8.12 -5.93
CA GLN A 194 -16.19 -9.17 -5.95
C GLN A 194 -14.95 -8.77 -5.16
N VAL A 195 -14.44 -7.54 -5.35
CA VAL A 195 -13.28 -7.03 -4.61
C VAL A 195 -13.61 -6.95 -3.11
N GLU A 196 -14.77 -6.45 -2.73
CA GLU A 196 -15.21 -6.38 -1.32
C GLU A 196 -15.29 -7.79 -0.71
N GLN A 197 -15.84 -8.77 -1.44
CA GLN A 197 -15.90 -10.15 -0.98
C GLN A 197 -14.50 -10.75 -0.82
N HIS A 198 -13.63 -10.58 -1.81
CA HIS A 198 -12.26 -11.06 -1.76
C HIS A 198 -11.53 -10.46 -0.55
N ILE A 199 -11.62 -9.14 -0.35
CA ILE A 199 -11.00 -8.45 0.79
C ILE A 199 -11.49 -9.04 2.11
N LYS A 200 -12.81 -9.24 2.29
CA LYS A 200 -13.38 -9.83 3.51
C LYS A 200 -12.82 -11.23 3.81
N GLU A 201 -12.65 -12.06 2.78
CA GLU A 201 -12.18 -13.44 2.93
C GLU A 201 -10.68 -13.54 3.20
N SER A 202 -9.90 -12.64 2.59
CA SER A 202 -8.45 -12.76 2.60
C SER A 202 -7.77 -11.81 3.58
N ILE A 203 -8.40 -10.72 4.04
CA ILE A 203 -7.73 -9.69 4.84
C ILE A 203 -7.24 -10.25 6.17
N LYS A 204 -6.02 -9.87 6.55
CA LYS A 204 -5.37 -10.28 7.79
C LYS A 204 -5.58 -9.17 8.83
N PRO A 205 -6.55 -9.31 9.76
CA PRO A 205 -7.00 -8.19 10.57
C PRO A 205 -5.89 -7.65 11.49
N GLN A 206 -4.99 -8.52 11.97
CA GLN A 206 -3.97 -8.14 12.96
C GLN A 206 -2.71 -7.55 12.33
N SER A 207 -2.55 -7.62 11.01
CA SER A 207 -1.40 -7.14 10.25
C SER A 207 -1.83 -6.16 9.16
N LEU A 208 -2.34 -6.64 8.03
CA LEU A 208 -2.64 -5.81 6.85
C LEU A 208 -3.72 -4.76 7.12
N LEU A 209 -4.79 -5.10 7.87
CA LEU A 209 -5.83 -4.13 8.20
C LEU A 209 -5.32 -3.04 9.15
N VAL A 210 -4.51 -3.40 10.16
CA VAL A 210 -3.90 -2.41 11.06
C VAL A 210 -2.96 -1.50 10.27
N PHE A 211 -2.15 -2.07 9.39
CA PHE A 211 -1.27 -1.30 8.51
C PHE A 211 -2.08 -0.28 7.69
N ALA A 212 -3.08 -0.74 6.92
CA ALA A 212 -3.88 0.13 6.07
C ALA A 212 -4.60 1.23 6.88
N ALA A 213 -5.27 0.85 7.98
CA ALA A 213 -6.05 1.78 8.79
C ALA A 213 -5.24 2.96 9.36
N TYR A 214 -3.95 2.76 9.58
CA TYR A 214 -3.07 3.76 10.18
C TYR A 214 -2.10 4.44 9.20
N HIS A 215 -2.08 4.03 7.93
CA HIS A 215 -1.38 4.75 6.84
C HIS A 215 -2.33 5.58 5.99
N ILE A 216 -3.57 5.76 6.45
CA ILE A 216 -4.51 6.71 5.84
C ILE A 216 -4.25 8.08 6.48
N PRO A 217 -3.76 9.07 5.72
CA PRO A 217 -3.55 10.41 6.24
C PRO A 217 -4.90 11.08 6.54
N PRO A 218 -4.95 12.06 7.48
CA PRO A 218 -6.20 12.69 7.91
C PRO A 218 -7.03 13.37 6.81
N TYR A 219 -6.39 13.75 5.69
CA TYR A 219 -7.09 14.33 4.55
C TYR A 219 -7.82 13.28 3.72
N CYS A 220 -7.37 12.02 3.74
CA CYS A 220 -7.91 10.95 2.92
C CYS A 220 -9.21 10.41 3.54
N GLN A 221 -10.27 10.37 2.74
CA GLN A 221 -11.60 9.87 3.14
C GLN A 221 -11.78 8.39 2.83
N PHE A 222 -10.78 7.75 2.20
CA PHE A 222 -10.76 6.31 1.94
C PHE A 222 -10.22 5.52 3.15
N PRO A 223 -10.67 4.27 3.38
CA PRO A 223 -11.87 3.64 2.81
C PRO A 223 -13.14 4.02 3.59
N GLU A 224 -14.30 3.77 2.97
CA GLU A 224 -15.59 3.80 3.68
C GLU A 224 -15.71 2.59 4.62
N MET A 225 -15.16 2.70 5.82
CA MET A 225 -15.20 1.62 6.80
C MET A 225 -16.12 1.92 7.99
N PRO A 226 -16.81 0.90 8.55
CA PRO A 226 -17.65 1.08 9.73
C PRO A 226 -16.85 1.68 10.88
N TRP A 227 -17.41 2.69 11.56
CA TRP A 227 -16.73 3.36 12.67
C TRP A 227 -16.33 2.39 13.79
N VAL A 228 -17.12 1.33 14.04
CA VAL A 228 -16.80 0.28 15.03
C VAL A 228 -15.51 -0.44 14.65
N LEU A 229 -15.28 -0.71 13.37
CA LEU A 229 -14.05 -1.35 12.91
C LEU A 229 -12.85 -0.43 13.17
N LEU A 230 -12.90 0.81 12.70
CA LEU A 230 -11.76 1.73 12.76
C LEU A 230 -11.50 2.31 14.17
N LYS A 231 -12.54 2.55 14.97
CA LYS A 231 -12.42 3.20 16.28
C LYS A 231 -12.45 2.22 17.45
N VAL A 232 -12.93 1.00 17.25
CA VAL A 232 -13.00 -0.02 18.30
C VAL A 232 -12.11 -1.22 17.99
N LEU A 233 -12.39 -1.98 16.94
CA LEU A 233 -11.71 -3.26 16.70
C LEU A 233 -10.22 -3.10 16.35
N VAL A 234 -9.90 -2.19 15.43
CA VAL A 234 -8.52 -1.93 15.02
C VAL A 234 -7.64 -1.52 16.21
N PRO A 235 -7.93 -0.42 16.95
CA PRO A 235 -7.07 0.03 18.04
C PRO A 235 -7.08 -0.88 19.28
N TRP A 236 -8.19 -1.55 19.58
CA TRP A 236 -8.35 -2.26 20.86
C TRP A 236 -8.29 -3.78 20.77
N VAL A 237 -8.40 -4.36 19.58
CA VAL A 237 -8.34 -5.82 19.37
C VAL A 237 -7.18 -6.19 18.47
N PHE A 238 -7.15 -5.65 17.25
CA PHE A 238 -6.21 -6.10 16.22
C PHE A 238 -4.79 -5.54 16.39
N TRP A 239 -4.67 -4.32 16.90
CA TRP A 239 -3.39 -3.65 17.16
C TRP A 239 -2.44 -4.45 18.05
N TRP A 240 -2.96 -5.15 19.07
CA TRP A 240 -2.14 -5.63 20.18
C TRP A 240 -1.09 -6.67 19.81
N LYS A 241 -1.35 -7.50 18.79
CA LYS A 241 -0.47 -8.62 18.45
C LYS A 241 0.91 -8.18 17.99
N HIS A 242 0.95 -7.21 17.10
CA HIS A 242 2.19 -6.68 16.50
C HIS A 242 2.44 -5.23 16.92
N ARG A 243 1.93 -4.81 18.10
CA ARG A 243 2.07 -3.44 18.63
C ARG A 243 3.50 -2.90 18.66
N ALA A 244 4.49 -3.79 18.76
CA ALA A 244 5.91 -3.42 18.75
C ALA A 244 6.36 -2.94 17.37
N SER A 245 5.74 -3.42 16.29
CA SER A 245 5.95 -2.98 14.90
C SER A 245 5.11 -1.74 14.57
N TRP A 246 3.95 -1.57 15.22
CA TRP A 246 3.05 -0.45 14.92
C TRP A 246 3.55 0.92 15.39
N LYS A 247 4.58 0.98 16.21
CA LYS A 247 5.22 2.26 16.58
C LYS A 247 5.95 2.95 15.41
N TYR A 248 6.19 2.25 14.29
CA TYR A 248 6.83 2.83 13.11
C TYR A 248 5.85 3.48 12.15
N ILE A 249 4.55 3.37 12.40
CA ILE A 249 3.52 4.06 11.62
C ILE A 249 3.80 5.58 11.60
N PRO A 250 3.60 6.25 10.46
CA PRO A 250 3.82 7.69 10.35
C PRO A 250 2.96 8.47 11.35
N ASP A 251 3.58 9.43 12.05
CA ASP A 251 2.88 10.36 12.93
C ASP A 251 2.35 11.55 12.14
N TYR A 252 1.15 11.43 11.59
CA TYR A 252 0.51 12.47 10.78
C TYR A 252 0.29 13.80 11.53
N SER A 253 0.34 13.82 12.87
CA SER A 253 0.27 15.08 13.64
C SER A 253 1.52 15.95 13.46
N LYS A 254 2.63 15.36 12.99
CA LYS A 254 3.92 16.03 12.74
C LYS A 254 4.21 16.31 11.27
N ALA A 255 3.23 16.08 10.37
CA ALA A 255 3.41 16.20 8.93
C ALA A 255 4.68 15.46 8.43
N PRO A 256 4.73 14.12 8.55
CA PRO A 256 5.96 13.33 8.37
C PRO A 256 6.52 13.41 6.93
N PHE A 257 5.70 13.86 5.98
CA PHE A 257 6.06 14.04 4.57
C PHE A 257 5.96 15.50 4.10
N GLY A 258 5.80 16.46 5.03
CA GLY A 258 5.58 17.86 4.72
C GLY A 258 4.15 18.17 4.25
N ALA A 259 3.96 19.37 3.70
CA ALA A 259 2.68 19.80 3.15
C ALA A 259 2.45 19.20 1.76
N LEU A 260 1.18 18.97 1.40
CA LEU A 260 0.80 18.58 0.04
C LEU A 260 1.28 19.65 -0.95
N GLN A 261 1.96 19.20 -2.01
CA GLN A 261 2.40 20.05 -3.09
C GLN A 261 1.21 20.42 -3.98
N LYS A 262 1.34 21.51 -4.75
CA LYS A 262 0.36 21.80 -5.81
C LYS A 262 0.72 20.95 -7.03
N VAL A 263 -0.27 20.22 -7.55
CA VAL A 263 -0.19 19.50 -8.83
C VAL A 263 -0.82 20.34 -9.91
#